data_AF-A0A952LQT6-F1
#
_entry.id   AF-A0A952LQT6-F1
#
_cell.length_a   1.000
_cell.length_b   1.000
_cell.length_c   1.000
_cell.angle_alpha   90.00
_cell.angle_beta   90.00
_cell.angle_gamma   90.00
#
_symmetry.space_group_name_H-M   'P 1'
#
loop_
_entity.id
_entity.type
_entity.pdbx_description
1 polymer ?
#
loop_
_entity_poly.entity_id
_entity_poly.type
_entity_poly.pdbx_seq_one_letter_code
_entity_poly.pdbx_strand_id
1 'polypeptide(L)'
;MKQNNKGFSLIEVAVILVIIGILLSGGIALFNAIIKKQQLEKLREKVDVVYENILAYASMNKTLPNSLDDLKIDVYDLGTKKLLYKSASTTDICNEPVGNLLTVDNKVSGNTNNRVAFIIFSRGDNRCNQTGDTNGTNFTIERPENNAKCLDGSTGASLPYDDIVRYITIDDLRQIICSSFTITTTSLPNGIMHQTYPTVQLEATEGTKPYTFKLVSGSGNLPPGLTLNSNGTISGTPTQAGTYSFDIQAKDNEGKVATKRFSITIELNKPRITTESFPYGQLGQNYCAVVTASGGKTPYTYTV
;
A
#
# COMPACT_ATOMS: atom_id res chain seq x y z
N MET A 1 4.59 -59.86 -57.62
CA MET A 1 4.11 -59.40 -56.30
C MET A 1 2.61 -59.16 -56.40
N LYS A 2 1.78 -60.05 -55.84
CA LYS A 2 0.32 -59.99 -55.96
C LYS A 2 -0.22 -59.13 -54.79
N GLN A 3 -0.55 -57.86 -55.05
CA GLN A 3 -1.18 -57.00 -54.05
C GLN A 3 -2.63 -57.47 -53.84
N ASN A 4 -2.92 -57.97 -52.64
CA ASN A 4 -4.28 -58.22 -52.17
C ASN A 4 -4.91 -56.87 -51.78
N ASN A 5 -5.57 -56.21 -52.75
CA ASN A 5 -6.43 -55.07 -52.46
C ASN A 5 -7.73 -55.60 -51.83
N LYS A 6 -7.73 -55.75 -50.49
CA LYS A 6 -8.98 -55.83 -49.74
C LYS A 6 -9.60 -54.43 -49.74
N GLY A 7 -10.57 -54.20 -50.62
CA GLY A 7 -11.39 -52.99 -50.58
C GLY A 7 -12.13 -52.92 -49.24
N PHE A 8 -12.16 -51.74 -48.62
CA PHE A 8 -12.93 -51.52 -47.41
C PHE A 8 -14.40 -51.86 -47.64
N SER A 9 -15.02 -52.54 -46.68
CA SER A 9 -16.46 -52.76 -46.71
C SER A 9 -17.18 -51.41 -46.61
N LEU A 10 -18.32 -51.26 -47.30
CA LEU A 10 -19.16 -50.05 -47.17
C LEU A 10 -19.50 -49.75 -45.70
N ILE A 11 -19.59 -50.78 -44.86
CA ILE A 11 -19.85 -50.67 -43.42
C ILE A 11 -18.67 -50.03 -42.69
N GLU A 12 -17.43 -50.39 -43.03
CA GLU A 12 -16.23 -49.81 -42.40
C GLU A 12 -16.09 -48.33 -42.77
N VAL A 13 -16.35 -47.98 -44.04
CA VAL A 13 -16.34 -46.58 -44.48
C VAL A 13 -17.44 -45.77 -43.80
N ALA A 14 -18.64 -46.34 -43.65
CA ALA A 14 -19.76 -45.67 -42.97
C ALA A 14 -19.47 -45.42 -41.47
N VAL A 15 -18.89 -46.39 -40.76
CA VAL A 15 -18.54 -46.24 -39.34
C VAL A 15 -17.46 -45.17 -39.15
N ILE A 16 -16.44 -45.15 -40.01
CA ILE A 16 -15.38 -44.13 -39.96
C ILE A 16 -15.96 -42.72 -40.18
N LEU A 17 -16.86 -42.56 -41.15
CA LEU A 17 -17.49 -41.25 -41.43
C LEU A 17 -18.38 -40.78 -40.27
N VAL A 18 -19.09 -41.69 -39.60
CA VAL A 18 -19.90 -41.36 -38.42
C VAL A 18 -19.01 -40.95 -37.25
N ILE A 19 -17.91 -41.66 -36.99
CA ILE A 19 -16.96 -41.32 -35.93
C ILE A 19 -16.30 -39.96 -36.21
N ILE A 20 -15.89 -39.69 -37.45
CA ILE A 20 -15.34 -38.39 -37.85
C ILE A 20 -16.39 -37.29 -37.68
N GLY A 21 -17.66 -37.52 -38.07
CA GLY A 21 -18.74 -36.55 -37.87
C GLY A 21 -19.00 -36.22 -36.39
N ILE A 22 -18.95 -37.22 -35.51
CA ILE A 22 -19.10 -37.03 -34.05
C ILE A 22 -17.88 -36.32 -33.47
N LEU A 23 -16.66 -36.66 -33.89
CA LEU A 23 -15.43 -36.00 -33.44
C LEU A 23 -15.35 -34.54 -33.90
N LEU A 24 -15.76 -34.23 -35.13
CA LEU A 24 -15.81 -32.87 -35.65
C LEU A 24 -16.86 -32.04 -34.92
N SER A 25 -18.07 -32.57 -34.70
CA SER A 25 -19.13 -31.85 -33.98
C SER A 25 -18.82 -31.65 -32.49
N GLY A 26 -18.26 -32.65 -31.81
CA GLY A 26 -17.83 -32.55 -30.41
C GLY A 26 -16.60 -31.65 -30.20
N GLY A 27 -15.64 -31.68 -31.12
CA GLY A 27 -14.41 -30.87 -31.05
C GLY A 27 -14.64 -29.36 -31.17
N ILE A 28 -15.60 -28.93 -31.99
CA ILE A 28 -15.94 -27.51 -32.20
C ILE A 28 -16.47 -26.86 -30.92
N ALA A 29 -17.30 -27.58 -30.14
CA ALA A 29 -17.87 -27.06 -28.90
C ALA A 29 -16.80 -26.82 -27.82
N LEU A 30 -15.87 -27.76 -27.65
CA LEU A 30 -14.75 -27.64 -26.70
C LEU A 30 -13.74 -26.57 -27.13
N PHE A 31 -13.45 -26.47 -28.43
CA PHE A 31 -12.55 -25.43 -28.96
C PHE A 31 -13.11 -24.02 -28.73
N ASN A 32 -14.40 -23.82 -28.96
CA ASN A 32 -15.09 -22.56 -28.67
C ASN A 32 -15.07 -22.21 -27.17
N ALA A 33 -15.23 -23.20 -26.29
CA ALA A 33 -15.14 -22.98 -24.84
C ALA A 33 -13.73 -22.56 -24.38
N ILE A 34 -12.68 -23.13 -24.98
CA ILE A 34 -11.28 -22.79 -24.68
C ILE A 34 -10.95 -21.36 -25.15
N ILE A 35 -11.36 -20.98 -26.38
CA ILE A 35 -11.17 -19.62 -26.91
C ILE A 35 -11.82 -18.58 -26.00
N LYS A 36 -13.07 -18.84 -25.57
CA LYS A 36 -13.80 -17.94 -24.68
C LYS A 36 -13.08 -17.72 -23.35
N LYS A 37 -12.54 -18.79 -22.76
CA LYS A 37 -11.76 -18.67 -21.51
C LYS A 37 -10.47 -17.85 -21.72
N GLN A 38 -9.76 -18.05 -22.83
CA GLN A 38 -8.56 -17.27 -23.15
C GLN A 38 -8.87 -15.79 -23.36
N GLN A 39 -9.97 -15.47 -24.04
CA GLN A 39 -10.40 -14.08 -24.22
C GLN A 39 -10.74 -13.45 -22.87
N LEU A 40 -11.49 -14.11 -22.00
CA LEU A 40 -11.80 -13.55 -20.68
C LEU A 40 -10.55 -13.19 -19.87
N GLU A 41 -9.53 -14.06 -19.86
CA GLU A 41 -8.29 -13.79 -19.12
C GLU A 41 -7.53 -12.58 -19.70
N LYS A 42 -7.44 -12.47 -21.03
CA LYS A 42 -6.83 -11.28 -21.67
C LYS A 42 -7.59 -10.00 -21.36
N LEU A 43 -8.91 -10.07 -21.25
CA LEU A 43 -9.74 -8.90 -20.92
C LEU A 43 -9.55 -8.47 -19.47
N ARG A 44 -9.43 -9.43 -18.54
CA ARG A 44 -9.07 -9.16 -17.14
C ARG A 44 -7.73 -8.47 -17.04
N GLU A 45 -6.71 -9.01 -17.71
CA GLU A 45 -5.37 -8.42 -17.74
C GLU A 45 -5.42 -6.97 -18.24
N LYS A 46 -6.18 -6.69 -19.30
CA LYS A 46 -6.36 -5.32 -19.79
C LYS A 46 -7.02 -4.40 -18.77
N VAL A 47 -8.12 -4.83 -18.13
CA VAL A 47 -8.81 -4.01 -17.12
C VAL A 47 -7.92 -3.79 -15.89
N ASP A 48 -7.17 -4.81 -15.45
CA ASP A 48 -6.23 -4.71 -14.33
C ASP A 48 -5.08 -3.74 -14.66
N VAL A 49 -4.49 -3.81 -15.86
CA VAL A 49 -3.45 -2.86 -16.28
C VAL A 49 -3.97 -1.42 -16.27
N VAL A 50 -5.18 -1.17 -16.78
CA VAL A 50 -5.76 0.19 -16.76
C VAL A 50 -6.07 0.64 -15.33
N TYR A 51 -6.58 -0.24 -14.47
CA TYR A 51 -6.82 0.02 -13.06
C TYR A 51 -5.54 0.48 -12.35
N GLU A 52 -4.44 -0.26 -12.49
CA GLU A 52 -3.15 0.08 -11.87
C GLU A 52 -2.58 1.39 -12.39
N ASN A 53 -2.78 1.71 -13.68
CA ASN A 53 -2.36 3.00 -14.23
C ASN A 53 -3.20 4.18 -13.70
N ILE A 54 -4.49 3.97 -13.39
CA ILE A 54 -5.30 4.99 -12.70
C ILE A 54 -4.76 5.23 -11.29
N LEU A 55 -4.39 4.15 -10.57
CA LEU A 55 -3.77 4.28 -9.24
C LEU A 55 -2.43 5.02 -9.32
N ALA A 56 -1.59 4.72 -10.31
CA ALA A 56 -0.32 5.41 -10.53
C ALA A 56 -0.54 6.90 -10.86
N TYR A 57 -1.49 7.22 -11.75
CA TYR A 57 -1.86 8.60 -12.06
C TYR A 57 -2.31 9.35 -10.80
N ALA A 58 -3.18 8.74 -9.99
CA ALA A 58 -3.67 9.34 -8.76
C ALA A 58 -2.57 9.51 -7.71
N SER A 59 -1.62 8.57 -7.65
CA SER A 59 -0.44 8.67 -6.78
C SER A 59 0.44 9.87 -7.13
N MET A 60 0.62 10.13 -8.44
CA MET A 60 1.43 11.24 -8.94
C MET A 60 0.75 12.60 -8.80
N ASN A 61 -0.53 12.69 -9.19
CA ASN A 61 -1.24 13.97 -9.32
C ASN A 61 -2.13 14.31 -8.12
N LYS A 62 -2.36 13.36 -7.20
CA LYS A 62 -3.34 13.46 -6.11
C LYS A 62 -4.77 13.71 -6.58
N THR A 63 -5.04 13.47 -7.86
CA THR A 63 -6.35 13.57 -8.51
C THR A 63 -6.61 12.34 -9.36
N LEU A 64 -7.88 12.01 -9.58
CA LEU A 64 -8.25 11.00 -10.57
C LEU A 64 -8.15 11.58 -11.98
N PRO A 65 -7.84 10.76 -13.00
CA PRO A 65 -7.89 11.23 -14.38
C PRO A 65 -9.32 11.64 -14.73
N ASN A 66 -9.48 12.67 -15.56
CA ASN A 66 -10.78 13.11 -16.04
C ASN A 66 -11.33 12.13 -17.08
N SER A 67 -10.42 11.49 -17.83
CA SER A 67 -10.75 10.43 -18.78
C SER A 67 -9.60 9.43 -18.90
N LEU A 68 -9.88 8.25 -19.44
CA LEU A 68 -8.84 7.26 -19.71
C LEU A 68 -7.78 7.73 -20.72
N ASP A 69 -8.04 8.78 -21.52
CA ASP A 69 -7.04 9.33 -22.45
C ASP A 69 -5.92 10.10 -21.72
N ASP A 70 -6.12 10.46 -20.46
CA ASP A 70 -5.11 11.11 -19.63
C ASP A 70 -3.97 10.14 -19.28
N LEU A 71 -4.23 8.83 -19.33
CA LEU A 71 -3.25 7.78 -19.00
C LEU A 71 -2.23 7.55 -20.12
N LYS A 72 -2.54 7.94 -21.37
CA LYS A 72 -1.67 7.73 -22.55
C LYS A 72 -1.27 6.26 -22.80
N ILE A 73 -2.15 5.32 -22.44
CA ILE A 73 -1.99 3.89 -22.70
C ILE A 73 -3.14 3.34 -23.56
N ASP A 74 -3.01 2.09 -23.99
CA ASP A 74 -4.10 1.36 -24.62
C ASP A 74 -5.20 1.04 -23.60
N VAL A 75 -6.39 1.59 -23.83
CA VAL A 75 -7.56 1.51 -22.95
C VAL A 75 -8.77 0.89 -23.67
N TYR A 76 -8.50 0.06 -24.67
CA TYR A 76 -9.51 -0.67 -25.43
C TYR A 76 -9.59 -2.13 -24.99
N ASP A 77 -10.78 -2.72 -25.13
CA ASP A 77 -11.02 -4.14 -24.93
C ASP A 77 -10.45 -4.99 -26.09
N LEU A 78 -10.70 -6.30 -26.02
CA LEU A 78 -10.22 -7.30 -26.99
C LEU A 78 -10.85 -7.23 -28.39
N GLY A 79 -11.34 -6.07 -28.83
CA GLY A 79 -11.97 -6.03 -30.12
C GLY A 79 -12.36 -4.68 -30.70
N THR A 80 -12.31 -3.55 -29.97
CA THR A 80 -12.28 -2.15 -30.47
C THR A 80 -12.98 -1.14 -29.55
N LYS A 81 -13.62 -1.58 -28.45
CA LYS A 81 -14.39 -0.66 -27.61
C LYS A 81 -13.54 -0.15 -26.46
N LYS A 82 -13.53 1.17 -26.30
CA LYS A 82 -12.87 1.82 -25.18
C LYS A 82 -13.53 1.39 -23.87
N LEU A 83 -12.74 1.03 -22.86
CA LEU A 83 -13.24 0.74 -21.52
C LEU A 83 -14.10 1.90 -20.99
N LEU A 84 -15.15 1.58 -20.25
CA LEU A 84 -15.95 2.59 -19.55
C LEU A 84 -15.24 2.95 -18.25
N TYR A 85 -15.10 4.23 -17.99
CA TYR A 85 -14.53 4.76 -16.76
C TYR A 85 -15.39 5.88 -16.22
N LYS A 86 -15.63 5.83 -14.91
CA LYS A 86 -16.21 6.93 -14.16
C LYS A 86 -15.48 7.12 -12.85
N SER A 87 -15.26 8.38 -12.52
CA SER A 87 -14.67 8.83 -11.27
C SER A 87 -15.61 9.79 -10.56
N ALA A 88 -15.44 9.85 -9.24
CA ALA A 88 -15.91 10.96 -8.43
C ALA A 88 -15.22 12.25 -8.88
N SER A 89 -15.90 13.38 -8.73
CA SER A 89 -15.26 14.69 -8.94
C SER A 89 -14.27 14.94 -7.81
N THR A 90 -12.97 14.96 -8.12
CA THR A 90 -11.91 15.14 -7.11
C THR A 90 -10.92 16.22 -7.57
N THR A 91 -10.79 17.30 -6.81
CA THR A 91 -9.74 18.31 -7.00
C THR A 91 -8.47 17.97 -6.22
N ASP A 92 -8.62 17.32 -5.07
CA ASP A 92 -7.54 16.72 -4.26
C ASP A 92 -8.15 15.52 -3.51
N ILE A 93 -7.58 14.33 -3.69
CA ILE A 93 -8.07 13.11 -3.04
C ILE A 93 -7.64 13.05 -1.58
N CYS A 94 -6.52 13.68 -1.24
CA CYS A 94 -5.87 13.58 0.06
C CYS A 94 -6.31 14.64 1.05
N ASN A 95 -6.63 15.84 0.55
CA ASN A 95 -7.17 16.95 1.34
C ASN A 95 -8.47 17.41 0.68
N GLU A 96 -9.47 17.81 1.46
CA GLU A 96 -10.83 18.22 1.03
C GLU A 96 -11.90 17.12 0.97
N PRO A 97 -13.18 17.49 1.14
CA PRO A 97 -14.28 16.59 0.87
C PRO A 97 -14.26 16.26 -0.62
N VAL A 98 -14.06 14.98 -0.90
CA VAL A 98 -14.23 14.38 -2.21
C VAL A 98 -15.66 14.68 -2.66
N GLY A 99 -15.87 15.13 -3.90
CA GLY A 99 -17.18 15.54 -4.40
C GLY A 99 -18.20 14.39 -4.44
N ASN A 100 -19.09 14.38 -5.42
CA ASN A 100 -20.09 13.32 -5.52
C ASN A 100 -19.40 11.96 -5.78
N LEU A 101 -19.30 11.13 -4.74
CA LEU A 101 -18.82 9.75 -4.81
C LEU A 101 -19.81 8.89 -5.58
N LEU A 102 -19.30 7.79 -6.13
CA LEU A 102 -20.12 6.83 -6.85
C LEU A 102 -20.73 5.83 -5.87
N THR A 103 -21.91 5.33 -6.23
CA THR A 103 -22.55 4.21 -5.55
C THR A 103 -22.49 2.97 -6.41
N VAL A 104 -21.97 1.87 -5.87
CA VAL A 104 -21.94 0.56 -6.52
C VAL A 104 -22.77 -0.40 -5.69
N ASP A 105 -23.87 -0.87 -6.26
CA ASP A 105 -24.73 -1.90 -5.70
C ASP A 105 -24.34 -3.26 -6.29
N ASN A 106 -23.56 -4.03 -5.54
CA ASN A 106 -23.13 -5.36 -5.95
C ASN A 106 -24.18 -6.40 -5.52
N LYS A 107 -25.11 -6.71 -6.42
CA LYS A 107 -26.15 -7.73 -6.22
C LYS A 107 -25.59 -9.13 -6.06
N VAL A 108 -24.39 -9.39 -6.57
CA VAL A 108 -23.72 -10.69 -6.43
C VAL A 108 -23.31 -10.95 -4.99
N SER A 109 -22.82 -9.91 -4.30
CA SER A 109 -22.44 -10.01 -2.88
C SER A 109 -23.52 -9.53 -1.91
N GLY A 110 -24.59 -8.90 -2.40
CA GLY A 110 -25.61 -8.23 -1.60
C GLY A 110 -25.12 -6.95 -0.90
N ASN A 111 -24.00 -6.37 -1.34
CA ASN A 111 -23.38 -5.21 -0.70
C ASN A 111 -23.51 -3.97 -1.56
N THR A 112 -23.90 -2.85 -0.94
CA THR A 112 -23.89 -1.54 -1.58
C THR A 112 -22.77 -0.69 -0.99
N ASN A 113 -21.94 -0.10 -1.86
CA ASN A 113 -20.88 0.82 -1.47
C ASN A 113 -21.14 2.20 -2.08
N ASN A 114 -21.46 3.19 -1.26
CA ASN A 114 -21.74 4.57 -1.68
C ASN A 114 -20.50 5.49 -1.59
N ARG A 115 -19.32 4.91 -1.41
CA ARG A 115 -18.05 5.62 -1.23
C ARG A 115 -17.03 5.25 -2.31
N VAL A 116 -17.50 4.94 -3.51
CA VAL A 116 -16.63 4.52 -4.61
C VAL A 116 -15.99 5.74 -5.27
N ALA A 117 -14.65 5.73 -5.37
CA ALA A 117 -13.86 6.80 -5.93
C ALA A 117 -13.83 6.75 -7.46
N PHE A 118 -13.62 5.55 -8.01
CA PHE A 118 -13.81 5.30 -9.43
C PHE A 118 -14.21 3.86 -9.70
N ILE A 119 -14.78 3.65 -10.87
CA ILE A 119 -15.15 2.35 -11.41
C ILE A 119 -14.76 2.28 -12.88
N ILE A 120 -14.28 1.12 -13.30
CA ILE A 120 -14.01 0.78 -14.70
C ILE A 120 -14.75 -0.49 -15.08
N PHE A 121 -15.21 -0.53 -16.33
CA PHE A 121 -15.88 -1.67 -16.93
C PHE A 121 -15.23 -1.97 -18.29
N SER A 122 -15.06 -3.24 -18.63
CA SER A 122 -15.05 -3.60 -20.04
C SER A 122 -16.43 -3.38 -20.65
N ARG A 123 -16.43 -2.99 -21.91
CA ARG A 123 -17.64 -2.79 -22.70
C ARG A 123 -17.84 -4.04 -23.55
N GLY A 124 -18.42 -5.07 -22.95
CA GLY A 124 -18.85 -6.26 -23.66
C GLY A 124 -19.89 -5.97 -24.74
N ASP A 125 -20.32 -7.02 -25.42
CA ASP A 125 -21.42 -6.95 -26.39
C ASP A 125 -22.78 -6.96 -25.69
N ASN A 126 -22.85 -7.46 -24.44
CA ASN A 126 -24.06 -7.41 -23.64
C ASN A 126 -24.07 -6.16 -22.74
N ARG A 127 -25.26 -5.58 -22.49
CA ARG A 127 -25.45 -4.35 -21.67
C ARG A 127 -26.03 -4.66 -20.29
N CYS A 128 -25.77 -5.84 -19.74
CA CYS A 128 -26.52 -6.37 -18.61
C CYS A 128 -26.14 -5.72 -17.27
N ASN A 129 -24.95 -5.11 -17.15
CA ASN A 129 -24.47 -4.48 -15.90
C ASN A 129 -24.48 -2.94 -15.94
N GLN A 130 -25.48 -2.34 -16.58
CA GLN A 130 -25.53 -0.89 -16.84
C GLN A 130 -24.30 -0.34 -17.58
N THR A 131 -23.52 -1.20 -18.25
CA THR A 131 -22.29 -0.87 -19.00
C THR A 131 -22.54 0.02 -20.23
N GLY A 132 -23.81 0.31 -20.54
CA GLY A 132 -24.26 1.19 -21.61
C GLY A 132 -24.59 2.63 -21.20
N ASP A 133 -24.72 2.97 -19.91
CA ASP A 133 -25.09 4.32 -19.47
C ASP A 133 -23.98 4.98 -18.62
N THR A 134 -23.59 6.19 -19.00
CA THR A 134 -22.53 6.99 -18.38
C THR A 134 -23.03 8.23 -17.65
N ASN A 135 -24.35 8.41 -17.53
CA ASN A 135 -24.92 9.66 -17.03
C ASN A 135 -25.25 9.62 -15.52
N GLY A 136 -25.16 8.46 -14.88
CA GLY A 136 -25.44 8.28 -13.45
C GLY A 136 -24.20 8.17 -12.56
N THR A 137 -24.41 8.36 -11.26
CA THR A 137 -23.43 8.05 -10.20
C THR A 137 -23.70 6.72 -9.50
N ASN A 138 -24.81 6.05 -9.84
CA ASN A 138 -25.23 4.78 -9.25
C ASN A 138 -25.07 3.67 -10.29
N PHE A 139 -24.34 2.63 -9.93
CA PHE A 139 -24.04 1.47 -10.77
C PHE A 139 -24.48 0.20 -10.07
N THR A 140 -25.07 -0.72 -10.81
CA THR A 140 -25.51 -2.03 -10.32
C THR A 140 -24.66 -3.11 -10.99
N ILE A 141 -24.03 -3.95 -10.18
CA ILE A 141 -23.29 -5.13 -10.64
C ILE A 141 -24.11 -6.36 -10.32
N GLU A 142 -24.53 -7.10 -11.34
CA GLU A 142 -25.32 -8.31 -11.18
C GLU A 142 -24.76 -9.45 -12.04
N ARG A 143 -25.10 -10.69 -11.65
CA ARG A 143 -24.87 -11.84 -12.53
C ARG A 143 -26.13 -12.05 -13.36
N PRO A 144 -26.01 -12.28 -14.69
CA PRO A 144 -27.15 -12.65 -15.52
C PRO A 144 -27.56 -14.09 -15.19
N GLU A 145 -28.34 -14.27 -14.13
CA GLU A 145 -28.91 -15.57 -13.75
C GLU A 145 -30.44 -15.48 -13.86
N ASN A 146 -31.06 -16.45 -14.56
CA ASN A 146 -32.52 -16.67 -14.67
C ASN A 146 -33.34 -15.65 -15.48
N ASN A 147 -33.04 -15.44 -16.78
CA ASN A 147 -33.87 -14.62 -17.68
C ASN A 147 -34.07 -13.16 -17.23
N ALA A 148 -33.24 -12.65 -16.32
CA ALA A 148 -33.22 -11.23 -16.00
C ALA A 148 -32.89 -10.44 -17.28
N LYS A 149 -33.83 -9.61 -17.71
CA LYS A 149 -33.66 -8.74 -18.88
C LYS A 149 -32.48 -7.83 -18.63
N CYS A 150 -31.51 -7.82 -19.55
CA CYS A 150 -30.54 -6.73 -19.58
C CYS A 150 -31.32 -5.42 -19.78
N LEU A 151 -30.80 -4.27 -19.32
CA LEU A 151 -31.55 -3.00 -19.33
C LEU A 151 -32.03 -2.56 -20.72
N ASP A 152 -31.51 -3.16 -21.79
CA ASP A 152 -31.96 -2.98 -23.17
C ASP A 152 -33.16 -3.84 -23.60
N GLY A 153 -33.71 -4.66 -22.70
CA GLY A 153 -34.88 -5.51 -22.95
C GLY A 153 -34.57 -6.85 -23.61
N SER A 154 -33.30 -7.19 -23.83
CA SER A 154 -32.90 -8.51 -24.36
C SER A 154 -33.23 -9.64 -23.37
N THR A 155 -33.82 -10.73 -23.86
CA THR A 155 -34.16 -11.93 -23.07
C THR A 155 -33.49 -13.18 -23.64
N GLY A 156 -32.84 -13.96 -22.77
CA GLY A 156 -32.54 -15.38 -23.00
C GLY A 156 -31.16 -15.68 -23.57
N ALA A 157 -30.48 -16.64 -22.91
CA ALA A 157 -29.19 -17.23 -23.26
C ALA A 157 -28.03 -16.22 -23.30
N SER A 158 -27.52 -15.79 -22.14
CA SER A 158 -26.41 -16.50 -21.47
C SER A 158 -25.46 -17.13 -22.49
N LEU A 159 -24.33 -16.47 -22.74
CA LEU A 159 -22.99 -17.03 -22.62
C LEU A 159 -21.96 -15.99 -23.14
N PRO A 160 -20.74 -15.99 -22.60
CA PRO A 160 -20.41 -15.93 -21.17
C PRO A 160 -19.14 -15.07 -21.00
N TYR A 161 -19.04 -14.28 -19.93
CA TYR A 161 -17.78 -13.61 -19.57
C TYR A 161 -17.35 -12.43 -20.45
N ASP A 162 -17.91 -11.24 -20.27
CA ASP A 162 -17.36 -10.07 -20.95
C ASP A 162 -17.07 -8.92 -20.01
N ASP A 163 -17.97 -8.58 -19.12
CA ASP A 163 -17.82 -7.35 -18.36
C ASP A 163 -17.01 -7.58 -17.07
N ILE A 164 -15.71 -7.28 -17.16
CA ILE A 164 -14.80 -7.16 -16.03
C ILE A 164 -14.99 -5.79 -15.42
N VAL A 165 -15.37 -5.79 -14.15
CA VAL A 165 -15.52 -4.59 -13.35
C VAL A 165 -14.41 -4.53 -12.31
N ARG A 166 -13.84 -3.34 -12.15
CA ARG A 166 -12.98 -2.98 -11.02
C ARG A 166 -13.44 -1.64 -10.47
N TYR A 167 -13.46 -1.51 -9.17
CA TYR A 167 -13.70 -0.24 -8.50
C TYR A 167 -12.89 -0.20 -7.21
N ILE A 168 -12.62 1.00 -6.73
CA ILE A 168 -11.98 1.23 -5.45
C ILE A 168 -12.79 2.23 -4.62
N THR A 169 -12.84 2.02 -3.31
CA THR A 169 -13.43 3.01 -2.41
C THR A 169 -12.48 4.20 -2.24
N ILE A 170 -13.03 5.34 -1.83
CA ILE A 170 -12.21 6.51 -1.54
C ILE A 170 -11.27 6.30 -0.36
N ASP A 171 -11.67 5.47 0.61
CA ASP A 171 -10.87 5.20 1.81
C ASP A 171 -9.68 4.29 1.47
N ASP A 172 -9.90 3.23 0.67
CA ASP A 172 -8.83 2.35 0.18
C ASP A 172 -7.88 3.12 -0.76
N LEU A 173 -8.42 3.97 -1.64
CA LEU A 173 -7.62 4.80 -2.53
C LEU A 173 -6.70 5.74 -1.74
N ARG A 174 -7.24 6.41 -0.71
CA ARG A 174 -6.46 7.28 0.19
C ARG A 174 -5.37 6.52 0.91
N GLN A 175 -5.61 5.29 1.34
CA GLN A 175 -4.58 4.46 1.94
C GLN A 175 -3.41 4.22 0.97
N ILE A 176 -3.70 4.01 -0.31
CA ILE A 176 -2.68 3.80 -1.35
C ILE A 176 -1.92 5.10 -1.67
N ILE A 177 -2.63 6.21 -1.89
CA ILE A 177 -2.03 7.42 -2.52
C ILE A 177 -1.80 8.59 -1.57
N CYS A 178 -2.45 8.62 -0.41
CA CYS A 178 -2.46 9.76 0.53
C CYS A 178 -1.76 9.48 1.86
N SER A 179 -1.47 8.22 2.20
CA SER A 179 -0.67 7.91 3.37
C SER A 179 0.73 8.49 3.22
N SER A 180 1.02 9.56 3.98
CA SER A 180 2.39 10.06 4.13
C SER A 180 3.00 9.34 5.32
N PHE A 181 3.73 8.28 5.02
CA PHE A 181 4.56 7.63 6.03
C PHE A 181 5.39 8.69 6.77
N THR A 182 5.30 8.72 8.10
CA THR A 182 5.82 9.84 8.89
C THR A 182 6.41 9.36 10.22
N ILE A 183 7.43 10.07 10.72
CA ILE A 183 8.03 9.83 12.04
C ILE A 183 7.26 10.65 13.08
N THR A 184 6.60 9.96 14.01
CA THR A 184 5.74 10.59 15.04
C THR A 184 6.56 11.14 16.21
N THR A 185 7.71 10.55 16.53
CA THR A 185 8.60 11.05 17.60
C THR A 185 8.96 12.51 17.35
N THR A 186 8.61 13.40 18.28
CA THR A 186 8.75 14.86 18.09
C THR A 186 10.09 15.40 18.59
N SER A 187 10.66 14.78 19.63
CA SER A 187 11.93 15.21 20.22
C SER A 187 12.69 14.02 20.82
N LEU A 188 13.97 14.25 21.11
CA LEU A 188 14.83 13.32 21.85
C LEU A 188 15.28 14.00 23.15
N PRO A 189 15.40 13.26 24.26
CA PRO A 189 15.89 13.81 25.52
C PRO A 189 17.36 14.24 25.42
N ASN A 190 17.73 15.19 26.28
CA ASN A 190 19.15 15.53 26.47
C ASN A 190 19.88 14.42 27.24
N GLY A 191 21.20 14.35 27.09
CA GLY A 191 22.07 13.42 27.80
C GLY A 191 23.11 14.13 28.67
N ILE A 192 23.76 13.39 29.56
CA ILE A 192 24.88 13.87 30.36
C ILE A 192 26.12 13.06 29.99
N MET A 193 27.24 13.74 29.75
CA MET A 193 28.52 13.10 29.39
C MET A 193 28.91 12.03 30.41
N HIS A 194 29.29 10.85 29.92
CA HIS A 194 29.67 9.66 30.70
C HIS A 194 28.56 9.06 31.59
N GLN A 195 27.29 9.44 31.40
CA GLN A 195 26.15 8.78 32.02
C GLN A 195 25.33 8.03 30.97
N THR A 196 24.68 6.93 31.37
CA THR A 196 23.82 6.18 30.45
C THR A 196 22.70 7.08 29.91
N TYR A 197 22.56 7.13 28.60
CA TYR A 197 21.50 7.88 27.94
C TYR A 197 20.14 7.19 28.14
N PRO A 198 19.04 7.93 28.36
CA PRO A 198 17.70 7.34 28.41
C PRO A 198 17.44 6.54 27.13
N THR A 199 17.02 5.28 27.26
CA THR A 199 16.71 4.48 26.07
C THR A 199 15.45 5.03 25.42
N VAL A 200 15.55 5.43 24.15
CA VAL A 200 14.44 6.01 23.37
C VAL A 200 14.13 5.11 22.20
N GLN A 201 12.85 4.87 21.97
CA GLN A 201 12.35 4.16 20.80
C GLN A 201 11.70 5.16 19.86
N LEU A 202 12.20 5.21 18.62
CA LEU A 202 11.57 6.00 17.57
C LEU A 202 10.28 5.33 17.10
N GLU A 203 9.30 6.16 16.75
CA GLU A 203 7.99 5.75 16.26
C GLU A 203 7.67 6.40 14.91
N ALA A 204 6.92 5.67 14.10
CA ALA A 204 6.41 6.12 12.81
C ALA A 204 4.98 5.59 12.59
N THR A 205 4.20 6.24 11.74
CA THR A 205 2.83 5.84 11.40
C THR A 205 2.55 5.99 9.90
N GLU A 206 1.39 5.51 9.46
CA GLU A 206 0.92 5.55 8.06
C GLU A 206 1.84 4.80 7.07
N GLY A 207 2.55 3.76 7.53
CA GLY A 207 3.35 2.87 6.69
C GLY A 207 3.09 1.39 6.97
N THR A 208 3.68 0.50 6.18
CA THR A 208 3.58 -0.95 6.35
C THR A 208 4.72 -1.49 7.20
N LYS A 209 4.41 -2.09 8.36
CA LYS A 209 5.42 -2.71 9.26
C LYS A 209 6.16 -3.88 8.56
N PRO A 210 7.40 -4.20 8.97
CA PRO A 210 8.21 -3.52 9.98
C PRO A 210 8.82 -2.21 9.48
N TYR A 211 9.06 -1.28 10.41
CA TYR A 211 9.79 -0.04 10.12
C TYR A 211 11.27 -0.21 10.43
N THR A 212 12.11 0.33 9.54
CA THR A 212 13.55 0.38 9.71
C THR A 212 14.03 1.82 9.77
N PHE A 213 14.96 2.11 10.66
CA PHE A 213 15.48 3.45 10.89
C PHE A 213 16.98 3.50 10.61
N LYS A 214 17.42 4.62 10.05
CA LYS A 214 18.85 4.89 9.83
C LYS A 214 19.15 6.39 9.87
N LEU A 215 20.39 6.72 10.18
CA LEU A 215 20.91 8.06 9.96
C LEU A 215 21.00 8.36 8.47
N VAL A 216 20.61 9.57 8.07
CA VAL A 216 20.81 10.05 6.70
C VAL A 216 22.28 10.44 6.52
N SER A 217 22.95 9.82 5.56
CA SER A 217 24.36 10.11 5.25
C SER A 217 24.57 11.59 4.97
N GLY A 218 25.52 12.22 5.68
CA GLY A 218 25.85 13.64 5.51
C GLY A 218 24.94 14.64 6.24
N SER A 219 23.90 14.19 6.95
CA SER A 219 22.97 15.08 7.68
C SER A 219 23.44 15.50 9.09
N GLY A 220 24.54 14.92 9.56
CA GLY A 220 25.04 15.01 10.93
C GLY A 220 25.31 13.64 11.53
N ASN A 221 25.80 13.62 12.77
CA ASN A 221 26.11 12.39 13.51
C ASN A 221 25.38 12.40 14.85
N LEU A 222 25.11 11.21 15.38
CA LEU A 222 24.75 11.05 16.78
C LEU A 222 25.90 11.54 17.69
N PRO A 223 25.61 11.95 18.94
CA PRO A 223 26.64 12.18 19.93
C PRO A 223 27.57 10.95 20.04
N PRO A 224 28.91 11.13 20.07
CA PRO A 224 29.86 10.04 20.21
C PRO A 224 29.52 9.16 21.42
N GLY A 225 29.45 7.84 21.21
CA GLY A 225 29.07 6.87 22.24
C GLY A 225 27.58 6.51 22.28
N LEU A 226 26.73 7.17 21.48
CA LEU A 226 25.35 6.74 21.21
C LEU A 226 25.27 5.96 19.89
N THR A 227 24.33 5.02 19.83
CA THR A 227 24.03 4.22 18.63
C THR A 227 22.54 4.29 18.31
N LEU A 228 22.21 4.25 17.02
CA LEU A 228 20.85 4.02 16.51
C LEU A 228 20.80 2.60 15.94
N ASN A 229 19.95 1.77 16.51
CA ASN A 229 19.64 0.45 15.98
C ASN A 229 18.61 0.56 14.85
N SER A 230 18.60 -0.41 13.93
CA SER A 230 17.68 -0.41 12.79
C SER A 230 16.20 -0.49 13.17
N ASN A 231 15.90 -0.99 14.38
CA ASN A 231 14.55 -1.00 14.94
C ASN A 231 14.11 0.38 15.46
N GLY A 232 14.97 1.40 15.46
CA GLY A 232 14.66 2.74 15.95
C GLY A 232 15.08 3.02 17.40
N THR A 233 15.73 2.08 18.08
CA THR A 233 16.22 2.32 19.45
C THR A 233 17.50 3.16 19.43
N ILE A 234 17.53 4.26 20.20
CA ILE A 234 18.73 5.06 20.48
C ILE A 234 19.17 4.81 21.92
N SER A 235 20.43 4.43 22.11
CA SER A 235 20.98 4.11 23.43
C SER A 235 22.51 4.27 23.46
N GLY A 236 23.10 4.21 24.65
CA GLY A 236 24.55 4.25 24.85
C GLY A 236 24.98 5.18 25.97
N THR A 237 26.25 5.54 25.98
CA THR A 237 26.86 6.46 26.95
C THR A 237 27.65 7.51 26.18
N PRO A 238 27.19 8.78 26.14
CA PRO A 238 27.82 9.80 25.34
C PRO A 238 29.16 10.22 25.96
N THR A 239 30.19 10.43 25.14
CA THR A 239 31.56 10.71 25.60
C THR A 239 32.00 12.16 25.38
N GLN A 240 31.21 12.95 24.66
CA GLN A 240 31.54 14.33 24.35
C GLN A 240 30.32 15.24 24.53
N ALA A 241 30.52 16.34 25.25
CA ALA A 241 29.51 17.37 25.42
C ALA A 241 29.36 18.22 24.16
N GLY A 242 28.15 18.68 23.88
CA GLY A 242 27.81 19.46 22.69
C GLY A 242 26.37 19.24 22.24
N THR A 243 25.93 20.03 21.27
CA THR A 243 24.64 19.85 20.61
C THR A 243 24.86 19.20 19.26
N TYR A 244 24.18 18.07 19.04
CA TYR A 244 24.30 17.25 17.84
C TYR A 244 22.97 17.26 17.11
N SER A 245 22.95 17.83 15.90
CA SER A 245 21.78 17.79 15.01
C SER A 245 22.03 16.81 13.86
N PHE A 246 21.04 15.99 13.56
CA PHE A 246 21.12 14.94 12.55
C PHE A 246 19.72 14.60 12.02
N ASP A 247 19.65 14.03 10.81
CA ASP A 247 18.39 13.59 10.24
C ASP A 247 18.28 12.07 10.32
N ILE A 248 17.11 11.59 10.73
CA ILE A 248 16.77 10.18 10.74
C ILE A 248 15.79 9.90 9.62
N GLN A 249 16.05 8.85 8.85
CA GLN A 249 15.12 8.29 7.88
C GLN A 249 14.48 7.03 8.46
N ALA A 250 13.16 6.97 8.44
CA ALA A 250 12.41 5.74 8.54
C ALA A 250 12.10 5.21 7.14
N LYS A 251 12.10 3.89 6.98
CA LYS A 251 11.63 3.19 5.78
C LYS A 251 10.70 2.06 6.20
N ASP A 252 9.56 1.96 5.53
CA ASP A 252 8.60 0.88 5.75
C ASP A 252 8.88 -0.35 4.85
N ASN A 253 8.06 -1.40 4.97
CA ASN A 253 8.24 -2.65 4.23
C ASN A 253 7.91 -2.53 2.73
N GLU A 254 7.12 -1.53 2.33
CA GLU A 254 6.74 -1.27 0.94
C GLU A 254 7.68 -0.26 0.25
N GLY A 255 8.64 0.30 0.99
CA GLY A 255 9.63 1.22 0.47
C GLY A 255 9.29 2.69 0.62
N LYS A 256 8.20 3.04 1.30
CA LYS A 256 7.90 4.42 1.69
C LYS A 256 8.97 4.92 2.64
N VAL A 257 9.34 6.20 2.50
CA VAL A 257 10.38 6.84 3.32
C VAL A 257 9.86 8.10 3.99
N ALA A 258 10.27 8.30 5.23
CA ALA A 258 10.01 9.50 6.02
C ALA A 258 11.33 10.00 6.59
N THR A 259 11.60 11.31 6.52
CA THR A 259 12.82 11.91 7.10
C THR A 259 12.43 12.98 8.10
N LYS A 260 13.07 12.97 9.27
CA LYS A 260 12.87 13.98 10.31
C LYS A 260 14.19 14.38 10.95
N ARG A 261 14.34 15.68 11.18
CA ARG A 261 15.50 16.26 11.86
C ARG A 261 15.31 16.17 13.38
N PHE A 262 16.36 15.73 14.06
CA PHE A 262 16.44 15.69 15.52
C PHE A 262 17.66 16.44 16.02
N SER A 263 17.65 16.71 17.33
CA SER A 263 18.79 17.24 18.05
C SER A 263 18.89 16.57 19.42
N ILE A 264 20.11 16.28 19.85
CA ILE A 264 20.44 15.85 21.22
C ILE A 264 21.48 16.81 21.77
N THR A 265 21.22 17.40 22.94
CA THR A 265 22.24 18.13 23.69
C THR A 265 22.85 17.21 24.74
N ILE A 266 24.18 17.07 24.72
CA ILE A 266 24.96 16.41 25.76
C ILE A 266 25.55 17.47 26.67
N GLU A 267 25.10 17.48 27.91
CA GLU A 267 25.61 18.38 28.94
C GLU A 267 26.88 17.83 29.56
N LEU A 268 27.77 18.74 29.97
CA LEU A 268 28.93 18.38 30.78
C LEU A 268 28.46 17.79 32.12
N ASN A 269 29.04 16.67 32.51
CA ASN A 269 28.88 16.14 33.86
C ASN A 269 29.69 17.01 34.83
N LYS A 270 29.13 18.14 35.26
CA LYS A 270 29.80 19.08 36.15
C LYS A 270 29.98 18.46 37.55
N PRO A 271 31.08 18.74 38.25
CA PRO A 271 31.20 18.39 39.66
C PRO A 271 30.04 18.99 40.46
N ARG A 272 29.40 18.20 41.31
CA ARG A 272 28.42 18.66 42.30
C ARG A 272 28.68 18.02 43.65
N ILE A 273 28.50 18.79 44.73
CA ILE A 273 28.47 18.25 46.09
C ILE A 273 27.22 17.38 46.22
N THR A 274 27.38 16.17 46.77
CA THR A 274 26.29 15.24 47.04
C THR A 274 25.97 15.10 48.52
N THR A 275 26.80 15.67 49.39
CA THR A 275 26.53 15.75 50.82
C THR A 275 25.37 16.72 51.05
N GLU A 276 24.22 16.20 51.48
CA GLU A 276 23.01 17.00 51.74
C GLU A 276 22.94 17.51 53.18
N SER A 277 23.53 16.77 54.12
CA SER A 277 23.56 17.15 55.53
C SER A 277 24.79 16.58 56.23
N PHE A 278 25.10 17.16 57.37
CA PHE A 278 26.20 16.76 58.23
C PHE A 278 25.66 16.29 59.59
N PRO A 279 26.28 15.29 60.24
CA PRO A 279 25.94 14.90 61.60
C PRO A 279 26.12 16.03 62.61
N TYR A 280 25.35 16.00 63.70
CA TYR A 280 25.56 16.94 64.80
C TYR A 280 26.89 16.67 65.52
N GLY A 281 27.63 17.74 65.83
CA GLY A 281 28.81 17.67 66.70
C GLY A 281 28.43 17.68 68.19
N GLN A 282 29.33 17.18 69.04
CA GLN A 282 29.22 17.21 70.50
C GLN A 282 30.27 18.14 71.10
N LEU A 283 29.91 18.88 72.16
CA LEU A 283 30.81 19.82 72.84
C LEU A 283 32.03 19.09 73.41
N GLY A 284 33.22 19.64 73.14
CA GLY A 284 34.50 19.10 73.63
C GLY A 284 35.00 17.83 72.92
N GLN A 285 34.28 17.35 71.90
CA GLN A 285 34.66 16.17 71.12
C GLN A 285 35.22 16.55 69.75
N ASN A 286 36.15 15.74 69.23
CA ASN A 286 36.63 15.88 67.86
C ASN A 286 35.49 15.60 66.88
N TYR A 287 35.33 16.47 65.88
CA TYR A 287 34.32 16.32 64.84
C TYR A 287 34.96 15.81 63.54
N CYS A 288 34.36 14.78 62.95
CA CYS A 288 34.78 14.23 61.66
C CYS A 288 33.55 14.07 60.76
N ALA A 289 33.60 14.73 59.59
CA ALA A 289 32.63 14.54 58.53
C ALA A 289 33.34 14.58 57.18
N VAL A 290 32.77 13.87 56.20
CA VAL A 290 33.32 13.77 54.86
C VAL A 290 32.40 14.49 53.90
N VAL A 291 32.96 15.36 53.07
CA VAL A 291 32.26 15.93 51.92
C VAL A 291 32.47 14.99 50.74
N THR A 292 31.37 14.63 50.09
CA THR A 292 31.37 13.82 48.88
C THR A 292 30.91 14.67 47.70
N ALA A 293 31.57 14.48 46.56
CA ALA A 293 31.18 15.07 45.29
C ALA A 293 30.99 13.96 44.25
N SER A 294 30.20 14.26 43.22
CA SER A 294 30.02 13.41 42.05
C SER A 294 30.15 14.24 40.77
N GLY A 295 30.26 13.56 39.63
CA GLY A 295 30.50 14.22 38.33
C GLY A 295 31.92 14.76 38.20
N GLY A 296 32.19 15.48 37.12
CA GLY A 296 33.51 16.04 36.84
C GLY A 296 34.62 14.99 36.64
N LYS A 297 35.87 15.46 36.73
CA LYS A 297 37.08 14.62 36.69
C LYS A 297 37.70 14.56 38.08
N THR A 298 38.06 13.37 38.54
CA THR A 298 38.78 13.14 39.79
C THR A 298 40.30 13.35 39.63
N PRO A 299 41.05 13.69 40.70
CA PRO A 299 40.61 13.88 42.09
C PRO A 299 39.90 15.22 42.33
N TYR A 300 39.06 15.29 43.38
CA TYR A 300 38.35 16.51 43.77
C TYR A 300 39.18 17.37 44.73
N THR A 301 39.19 18.67 44.51
CA THR A 301 39.70 19.67 45.45
C THR A 301 38.53 20.44 46.04
N TYR A 302 38.52 20.60 47.36
CA TYR A 302 37.49 21.32 48.10
C TYR A 302 38.09 22.59 48.70
N THR A 303 37.39 23.72 48.60
CA THR A 303 37.74 25.01 49.20
C THR A 303 36.54 25.57 49.95
N VAL A 304 36.78 26.31 51.03
CA VAL A 304 35.75 27.04 51.80
C VAL A 304 35.86 28.52 51.47
#